data_AF-A0A081EXF9-F1
#
_entry.id   AF-A0A081EXF9-F1
#
_cell.length_a   1.000
_cell.length_b   1.000
_cell.length_c   1.000
_cell.angle_alpha   90.00
_cell.angle_beta   90.00
_cell.angle_gamma   90.00
#
_symmetry.space_group_name_H-M   'P 1'
#
loop_
_entity.id
_entity.type
_entity.pdbx_description
1 polymer ?
#
loop_
_entity_poly.entity_id
_entity_poly.type
_entity_poly.pdbx_seq_one_letter_code
_entity_poly.pdbx_strand_id
1 'polypeptide(L)' 'MSSRSVEPDQYVRENREQLTYVIKHSNDQFVRSLCLAALVKYGSEKADSDELKRELEQIIDIVDSN' A
#
# COMPACT_ATOMS: atom_id res chain seq x y z
N MET A 1 -14.05 15.65 -22.26
CA MET A 1 -13.36 14.42 -21.85
C MET A 1 -13.99 13.96 -20.55
N SER A 2 -14.67 12.81 -20.52
CA SER A 2 -15.23 12.29 -19.27
C SER A 2 -14.08 11.86 -18.39
N SER A 3 -13.84 12.60 -17.31
CA SER A 3 -13.03 12.16 -16.18
C SER A 3 -13.67 10.88 -15.65
N ARG A 4 -13.21 9.72 -16.11
CA ARG A 4 -13.57 8.45 -15.47
C ARG A 4 -13.00 8.55 -14.06
N SER A 5 -13.86 8.82 -13.09
CA SER A 5 -13.55 8.63 -11.67
C SER A 5 -13.31 7.13 -11.52
N VAL A 6 -12.03 6.73 -11.55
CA VAL A 6 -11.68 5.37 -11.18
C VAL A 6 -11.93 5.29 -9.68
N GLU A 7 -12.87 4.45 -9.29
CA GLU A 7 -13.14 4.24 -7.87
C GLU A 7 -11.88 3.67 -7.20
N PRO A 8 -11.46 4.18 -6.03
CA PRO A 8 -10.20 3.78 -5.40
C PRO A 8 -10.07 2.28 -5.17
N ASP A 9 -11.17 1.58 -4.88
CA ASP A 9 -11.20 0.12 -4.73
C ASP A 9 -10.97 -0.61 -6.05
N GLN A 10 -11.50 -0.08 -7.16
CA GLN A 10 -11.24 -0.61 -8.49
C GLN A 10 -9.75 -0.44 -8.83
N TYR A 11 -9.19 0.75 -8.60
CA TYR A 11 -7.77 1.01 -8.85
C TYR A 11 -6.87 0.07 -8.05
N VAL A 12 -7.11 -0.08 -6.75
CA VAL A 12 -6.29 -0.92 -5.87
C VAL A 12 -6.37 -2.39 -6.26
N ARG A 13 -7.56 -2.86 -6.67
CA ARG A 13 -7.75 -4.23 -7.13
C ARG A 13 -7.02 -4.52 -8.44
N GLU A 14 -7.11 -3.61 -9.40
CA GLU A 14 -6.47 -3.75 -10.72
C GLU A 14 -4.94 -3.62 -10.65
N ASN A 15 -4.42 -2.88 -9.67
CA ASN A 15 -3.00 -2.56 -9.56
C ASN A 15 -2.33 -3.21 -8.33
N ARG A 16 -2.94 -4.24 -7.73
CA ARG A 16 -2.45 -4.88 -6.49
C ARG A 16 -0.98 -5.28 -6.57
N GLU A 17 -0.58 -5.99 -7.63
CA GLU A 17 0.81 -6.45 -7.82
C GLU A 17 1.80 -5.28 -7.91
N GLN A 18 1.42 -4.20 -8.59
CA GLN A 18 2.26 -3.01 -8.71
C GLN A 18 2.40 -2.28 -7.37
N LEU A 19 1.31 -2.15 -6.61
CA LEU A 19 1.34 -1.56 -5.28
C LEU A 19 2.23 -2.38 -4.33
N THR A 20 2.12 -3.70 -4.34
CA THR A 20 3.01 -4.59 -3.58
C THR A 20 4.47 -4.48 -4.04
N TYR A 21 4.71 -4.39 -5.35
CA TYR A 21 6.06 -4.20 -5.88
C TYR A 21 6.70 -2.90 -5.39
N VAL A 22 5.94 -1.80 -5.40
CA VAL A 22 6.37 -0.49 -4.90
C VAL A 22 6.70 -0.56 -3.41
N ILE A 23 5.90 -1.25 -2.60
CA ILE A 23 6.18 -1.42 -1.16
C ILE A 23 7.52 -2.15 -0.94
N LYS A 24 7.83 -3.15 -1.76
CA LYS A 24 9.03 -3.99 -1.62
C LYS A 24 10.30 -3.36 -2.18
N HIS A 25 10.20 -2.50 -3.21
CA HIS A 25 11.37 -2.03 -3.97
C HIS A 25 11.54 -0.51 -4.03
N SER A 26 10.56 0.28 -3.58
CA SER A 26 10.72 1.73 -3.53
C SER A 26 11.71 2.13 -2.43
N ASN A 27 12.57 3.11 -2.73
CA ASN A 27 13.45 3.74 -1.73
C ASN A 27 12.77 4.93 -1.02
N ASP A 28 11.57 5.33 -1.46
CA ASP A 28 10.80 6.41 -0.86
C ASP A 28 9.81 5.84 0.16
N GLN A 29 9.99 6.23 1.41
CA GLN A 29 9.17 5.80 2.54
C GLN A 29 7.72 6.29 2.43
N PHE A 30 7.50 7.53 2.02
CA PHE A 30 6.15 8.09 1.87
C PHE A 30 5.36 7.31 0.82
N VAL A 31 5.99 6.99 -0.31
CA VAL A 31 5.36 6.21 -1.39
C VAL A 31 5.03 4.80 -0.92
N ARG A 32 5.93 4.14 -0.18
CA ARG A 32 5.67 2.81 0.42
C ARG A 32 4.48 2.87 1.38
N SER A 33 4.46 3.83 2.30
CA SER A 33 3.37 4.00 3.26
C SER A 33 2.03 4.31 2.59
N LEU A 34 2.03 5.10 1.51
CA LEU A 34 0.83 5.41 0.75
C LEU A 34 0.25 4.17 0.06
N CYS A 35 1.09 3.38 -0.63
CA CYS A 35 0.67 2.12 -1.26
C CYS A 35 0.13 1.12 -0.24
N LEU A 36 0.79 1.03 0.92
CA LEU A 36 0.38 0.20 2.03
C LEU A 36 -0.99 0.62 2.58
N ALA A 37 -1.19 1.91 2.84
CA ALA A 37 -2.48 2.45 3.28
C ALA A 37 -3.60 2.20 2.25
N ALA A 38 -3.29 2.29 0.95
CA ALA A 38 -4.25 2.00 -0.11
C ALA A 38 -4.68 0.52 -0.11
N LEU A 39 -3.73 -0.41 0.02
CA LEU A 39 -4.02 -1.85 0.12
C LEU A 39 -4.81 -2.18 1.39
N VAL A 40 -4.50 -1.57 2.53
CA VAL A 40 -5.24 -1.79 3.79
C VAL A 40 -6.67 -1.25 3.70
N LYS A 41 -6.85 -0.05 3.13
CA LYS A 41 -8.15 0.63 3.11
C LYS A 41 -9.09 0.10 2.04
N TYR A 42 -8.56 -0.32 0.89
CA TYR A 42 -9.34 -0.67 -0.29
C TYR A 42 -9.07 -2.08 -0.83
N GLY A 43 -8.10 -2.80 -0.26
CA GLY A 43 -7.84 -4.19 -0.62
C GLY A 43 -8.97 -5.11 -0.16
N SER A 44 -9.40 -6.01 -1.04
CA SER A 44 -10.57 -6.86 -0.85
C SER A 44 -10.30 -8.17 -0.09
N GLU A 45 -9.05 -8.46 0.27
CA GLU A 45 -8.67 -9.76 0.85
C GLU A 45 -7.99 -9.58 2.21
N LYS A 46 -8.63 -10.09 3.28
CA LYS A 46 -8.09 -10.16 4.65
C LYS A 46 -6.75 -10.92 4.76
N ALA A 47 -6.36 -11.64 3.71
CA ALA A 47 -5.22 -12.55 3.72
C ALA A 47 -3.85 -11.86 3.83
N ASP A 48 -3.72 -10.58 3.47
CA ASP A 48 -2.45 -9.85 3.52
C ASP A 48 -2.27 -9.00 4.78
N SER A 49 -3.27 -8.93 5.69
CA SER A 49 -3.21 -8.00 6.81
C SER A 49 -2.02 -8.25 7.75
N ASP A 50 -1.53 -9.48 7.88
CA ASP A 50 -0.44 -9.81 8.80
C ASP A 50 0.95 -9.57 8.18
N GLU A 51 1.13 -9.80 6.88
CA GLU A 51 2.36 -9.41 6.16
C GLU A 51 2.45 -7.88 6.08
N LEU A 52 1.34 -7.22 5.73
CA LEU A 52 1.24 -5.76 5.68
C LEU A 52 1.43 -5.10 7.05
N LYS A 53 0.96 -5.72 8.15
CA LYS A 53 1.22 -5.25 9.51
C LYS A 53 2.69 -5.31 9.88
N ARG A 54 3.38 -6.41 9.57
CA ARG A 54 4.83 -6.54 9.83
C ARG A 54 5.63 -5.49 9.05
N GLU A 55 5.26 -5.24 7.80
CA GLU A 55 5.90 -4.17 7.01
C GLU A 55 5.61 -2.77 7.59
N LEU A 56 4.42 -2.54 8.16
CA LEU A 56 4.06 -1.32 8.87
C LEU A 56 4.87 -1.12 10.16
N GLU A 57 5.00 -2.17 10.98
CA GLU A 57 5.81 -2.16 12.21
C GLU A 57 7.28 -1.82 11.89
N GLN A 58 7.85 -2.43 10.85
CA GLN A 58 9.21 -2.11 10.41
C GLN A 58 9.39 -0.65 9.98
N ILE A 59 8.39 -0.07 9.31
CA ILE A 59 8.44 1.35 8.92
C ILE A 59 8.37 2.26 10.15
N ILE A 60 7.53 1.92 11.14
CA ILE A 60 7.38 2.68 12.39
C ILE A 60 8.67 2.64 13.21
N ASP A 61 9.26 1.44 13.40
CA ASP A 61 10.50 1.27 14.17
C ASP A 61 11.68 2.08 13.59
N ILE A 62 11.75 2.22 12.26
CA ILE A 62 12.77 3.04 11.59
C ILE A 62 12.55 4.54 11.87
N VAL A 63 11.30 4.99 11.96
CA VAL A 63 10.97 6.39 12.27
C VAL A 63 11.30 6.73 13.72
N ASP A 64 11.01 5.83 14.65
CA ASP A 64 11.28 6.03 16.09
C ASP A 64 12.78 5.94 16.44
N SER A 65 13.61 5.44 15.51
CA SER A 65 15.07 5.31 15.68
C SER A 65 15.88 6.49 15.11
N ASN A 66 15.24 7.49 14.50
CA ASN A 66 15.86 8.73 13.97
C ASN A 66 15.50 9.95 14.81
#